data_AF-A0A6L6R798-F1
#
_entry.id   AF-A0A6L6R798-F1
#
_cell.length_a   1.000
_cell.length_b   1.000
_cell.length_c   1.000
_cell.angle_alpha   90.00
_cell.angle_beta   90.00
_cell.angle_gamma   90.00
#
_symmetry.space_group_name_H-M   'P 1'
#
loop_
_entity.id
_entity.type
_entity.pdbx_description
1 polymer ?
#
loop_
_entity_poly.entity_id
_entity_poly.type
_entity_poly.pdbx_seq_one_letter_code
_entity_poly.pdbx_strand_id
1 'polypeptide(L)'
;VRFACNGGCPKDRFIETPDGEPGLHYLCAGYKGFFRHVSEPMAQMSQLLRAGRAPAELMDGYFRQDAQRPRNSACPCGNGRKWKKCHGSPVVTTDPSAG
;
A
#
# COMPACT_ATOMS: atom_id res chain seq x y z
N VAL A 1 0.85 13.78 -2.23
CA VAL A 1 1.99 13.33 -1.41
C VAL A 1 2.59 14.41 -0.50
N ARG A 2 2.26 15.70 -0.70
CA ARG A 2 2.81 16.80 0.11
C ARG A 2 2.48 16.68 1.60
N PHE A 3 1.39 15.99 1.96
CA PHE A 3 1.01 15.73 3.36
C PHE A 3 2.13 15.07 4.19
N ALA A 4 3.04 14.30 3.57
CA ALA A 4 4.14 13.63 4.26
C ALA A 4 5.52 13.93 3.66
N CYS A 5 5.63 14.10 2.34
CA CYS A 5 6.93 14.16 1.67
C CYS A 5 7.71 15.47 1.94
N ASN A 6 7.09 16.64 1.75
CA ASN A 6 7.72 17.97 1.93
C ASN A 6 9.11 18.15 1.26
N GLY A 7 9.41 17.40 0.19
CA GLY A 7 10.70 17.43 -0.50
C GLY A 7 11.77 16.50 0.10
N GLY A 8 11.45 15.73 1.14
CA GLY A 8 12.36 14.79 1.78
C GLY A 8 13.59 15.44 2.41
N CYS A 9 14.58 14.62 2.76
CA CYS A 9 15.84 15.07 3.35
C CYS A 9 16.65 15.90 2.34
N PRO A 10 17.18 17.09 2.71
CA PRO A 10 18.04 17.87 1.83
C PRO A 10 19.28 17.10 1.32
N LYS A 11 19.83 16.18 2.12
CA LYS A 11 20.98 15.34 1.70
C LYS A 11 20.69 14.52 0.44
N ASP A 12 19.44 14.15 0.24
CA ASP A 12 19.03 13.26 -0.86
C ASP A 12 18.52 14.05 -2.08
N ARG A 13 18.71 15.38 -2.10
CA ARG A 13 18.29 16.30 -3.18
C ARG A 13 19.44 16.60 -4.13
N PHE A 14 19.84 15.59 -4.91
CA PHE A 14 21.03 15.67 -5.76
C PHE A 14 20.77 15.34 -7.24
N ILE A 15 19.50 15.17 -7.65
CA ILE A 15 19.13 15.02 -9.06
C ILE A 15 18.36 16.24 -9.55
N GLU A 16 18.22 16.36 -10.87
CA GLU A 16 17.46 17.42 -11.52
C GLU A 16 15.97 17.12 -11.55
N THR A 17 15.16 18.18 -11.54
CA THR A 17 13.73 18.13 -11.84
C THR A 17 13.51 17.83 -13.33
N PRO A 18 12.29 17.43 -13.75
CA PRO A 18 11.97 17.26 -15.17
C PRO A 18 12.20 18.51 -16.02
N ASP A 19 12.18 19.69 -15.40
CA ASP A 19 12.38 20.99 -16.05
C ASP A 19 13.86 21.43 -16.03
N GLY A 20 14.77 20.59 -15.53
CA GLY A 20 16.22 20.84 -15.47
C GLY A 20 16.70 21.54 -14.20
N GLU A 21 15.81 21.99 -13.31
CA GLU A 21 16.21 22.65 -12.06
C GLU A 21 16.87 21.65 -11.09
N PRO A 22 17.97 22.02 -10.40
CA PRO A 22 18.63 21.14 -9.43
C PRO A 22 17.81 20.98 -8.13
N GLY A 23 18.14 19.96 -7.35
CA GLY A 23 17.62 19.81 -5.98
C GLY A 23 16.34 18.97 -5.86
N LEU A 24 16.05 18.12 -6.85
CA LEU A 24 15.01 17.11 -6.71
C LEU A 24 15.50 15.96 -5.83
N HIS A 25 14.66 15.54 -4.89
CA HIS A 25 14.92 14.36 -4.08
C HIS A 25 15.01 13.11 -4.95
N TYR A 26 16.08 12.32 -4.82
CA TYR A 26 16.36 11.14 -5.65
C TYR A 26 15.18 10.17 -5.74
N LEU A 27 14.53 9.89 -4.60
CA LEU A 27 13.36 9.00 -4.54
C LEU A 27 12.03 9.67 -4.88
N CYS A 28 12.01 10.86 -5.48
CA CYS A 28 10.75 11.60 -5.71
C CYS A 28 9.69 10.78 -6.45
N ALA A 29 10.07 10.07 -7.52
CA ALA A 29 9.13 9.23 -8.27
C ALA A 29 8.56 8.09 -7.41
N GLY A 30 9.43 7.40 -6.65
CA GLY A 30 9.03 6.34 -5.73
C GLY A 30 8.11 6.86 -4.61
N TYR A 31 8.46 7.99 -3.99
CA TYR A 31 7.65 8.63 -2.95
C TYR A 31 6.30 9.09 -3.49
N LYS A 32 6.21 9.55 -4.75
CA LYS A 32 4.93 9.84 -5.40
C LYS A 32 4.04 8.60 -5.44
N GLY A 33 4.57 7.45 -5.84
CA GLY A 33 3.83 6.18 -5.87
C GLY A 33 3.44 5.70 -4.47
N PHE A 34 4.42 5.61 -3.57
CA PHE A 34 4.23 5.13 -2.20
C PHE A 34 3.17 5.95 -1.45
N PHE A 35 3.34 7.27 -1.34
CA PHE A 35 2.42 8.10 -0.56
C PHE A 35 1.04 8.25 -1.20
N ARG A 36 0.87 8.00 -2.51
CA ARG A 36 -0.46 7.89 -3.12
C ARG A 36 -1.15 6.59 -2.73
N HIS A 37 -0.39 5.50 -2.62
CA HIS A 37 -0.92 4.21 -2.22
C HIS A 37 -1.29 4.16 -0.73
N VAL A 38 -0.44 4.68 0.14
CA VAL A 38 -0.63 4.53 1.60
C VAL A 38 -1.44 5.66 2.26
N SER A 39 -1.77 6.75 1.56
CA SER A 39 -2.41 7.90 2.19
C SER A 39 -3.75 7.59 2.86
N GLU A 40 -4.58 6.77 2.21
CA GLU A 40 -5.88 6.38 2.74
C GLU A 40 -5.76 5.48 3.99
N PRO A 41 -5.04 4.34 3.95
CA PRO A 41 -4.87 3.53 5.15
C PRO A 41 -4.16 4.27 6.27
N MET A 42 -3.19 5.15 5.97
CA MET A 42 -2.55 5.98 7.00
C MET A 42 -3.52 6.96 7.66
N ALA A 43 -4.46 7.54 6.91
CA ALA A 43 -5.49 8.39 7.47
C ALA A 43 -6.46 7.60 8.38
N GLN A 44 -6.87 6.40 7.96
CA GLN A 44 -7.71 5.51 8.77
C GLN A 44 -6.99 5.07 10.06
N MET A 45 -5.73 4.65 9.97
CA MET A 45 -4.91 4.31 11.14
C MET A 45 -4.79 5.50 12.11
N SER A 46 -4.60 6.71 11.57
CA SER A 46 -4.53 7.93 12.40
C SER A 46 -5.85 8.24 13.10
N GLN A 47 -6.99 8.00 12.45
CA GLN A 47 -8.32 8.16 13.05
C GLN A 47 -8.54 7.16 14.18
N LEU A 48 -8.15 5.90 14.00
CA LEU A 48 -8.22 4.85 15.04
C LEU A 48 -7.40 5.25 16.27
N LEU A 49 -6.14 5.69 16.08
CA LEU A 49 -5.29 6.14 17.19
C LEU A 49 -5.90 7.31 17.95
N ARG A 50 -6.45 8.31 17.25
CA ARG A 50 -7.12 9.46 17.89
C ARG A 50 -8.36 9.05 18.71
N ALA A 51 -8.98 7.93 18.35
CA ALA A 51 -10.11 7.35 19.07
C ALA A 51 -9.69 6.35 20.17
N GLY A 52 -8.39 6.19 20.45
CA GLY A 52 -7.88 5.22 21.43
C GLY A 52 -8.01 3.76 20.99
N ARG A 53 -8.14 3.51 19.68
CA ARG A 53 -8.33 2.19 19.08
C ARG A 53 -7.06 1.70 18.40
N ALA A 54 -6.95 0.39 18.21
CA ALA A 54 -5.79 -0.21 17.58
C ALA A 54 -5.81 0.07 16.06
N PRO A 55 -4.71 0.55 15.45
CA PRO A 55 -4.63 0.75 14.00
C PRO A 55 -4.99 -0.50 13.20
N ALA A 56 -4.64 -1.69 13.72
CA ALA A 56 -4.88 -2.99 13.09
C ALA A 56 -6.37 -3.27 12.80
N GLU A 57 -7.29 -2.57 13.47
CA GLU A 57 -8.74 -2.69 13.22
C GLU A 57 -9.13 -2.29 11.78
N LEU A 58 -8.27 -1.55 11.04
CA LEU A 58 -8.49 -1.30 9.61
C LEU A 58 -8.56 -2.59 8.79
N MET A 59 -7.90 -3.66 9.25
CA MET A 59 -7.82 -4.93 8.55
C MET A 59 -9.19 -5.59 8.38
N ASP A 60 -10.13 -5.36 9.28
CA ASP A 60 -11.50 -5.85 9.14
C ASP A 60 -12.17 -5.31 7.87
N GLY A 61 -11.88 -4.07 7.51
CA GLY A 61 -12.33 -3.46 6.25
C GLY A 61 -11.76 -4.19 5.04
N TYR A 62 -10.45 -4.46 5.05
CA TYR A 62 -9.79 -5.21 3.99
C TYR A 62 -10.33 -6.64 3.85
N PHE A 63 -10.49 -7.36 4.97
CA PHE A 63 -11.05 -8.72 4.95
C PHE A 63 -12.47 -8.74 4.37
N ARG A 64 -13.33 -7.78 4.74
CA ARG A 64 -14.68 -7.66 4.16
C ARG A 64 -14.65 -7.39 2.66
N GLN A 65 -13.78 -6.48 2.21
CA GLN A 65 -13.63 -6.18 0.78
C GLN A 65 -13.13 -7.39 -0.01
N ASP A 66 -12.13 -8.09 0.51
CA ASP A 66 -11.54 -9.26 -0.15
C ASP A 66 -12.50 -10.45 -0.19
N ALA A 67 -13.32 -10.64 0.85
CA ALA A 67 -14.38 -11.64 0.87
C ALA A 67 -15.46 -11.39 -0.20
N GLN A 68 -15.73 -10.12 -0.51
CA GLN A 68 -16.72 -9.71 -1.53
C GLN A 68 -16.12 -9.58 -2.93
N ARG A 69 -14.80 -9.70 -3.08
CA ARG A 69 -14.10 -9.42 -4.33
C ARG A 69 -14.45 -10.46 -5.41
N PRO A 70 -14.88 -10.04 -6.62
CA PRO A 70 -15.26 -10.99 -7.67
C PRO A 70 -14.07 -11.87 -8.07
N ARG A 71 -14.29 -13.19 -8.19
CA ARG A 71 -13.25 -14.19 -8.51
C ARG A 71 -12.37 -13.85 -9.72
N ASN A 72 -12.96 -13.23 -10.75
CA ASN A 72 -12.27 -12.91 -12.00
C ASN A 72 -11.77 -11.45 -12.07
N SER A 73 -12.01 -10.62 -11.05
CA SER A 73 -11.49 -9.25 -10.99
C SER A 73 -9.96 -9.24 -10.89
N ALA A 74 -9.33 -8.12 -11.24
CA ALA A 74 -7.90 -7.93 -11.03
C ALA A 74 -7.55 -7.98 -9.53
N CYS A 75 -6.44 -8.63 -9.19
CA CYS A 75 -5.92 -8.63 -7.83
C CYS A 75 -5.34 -7.25 -7.48
N PRO A 76 -5.65 -6.69 -6.29
CA PRO A 76 -5.22 -5.34 -5.93
C PRO A 76 -3.71 -5.22 -5.66
N CYS A 77 -2.95 -6.32 -5.59
CA CYS A 77 -1.50 -6.28 -5.37
C CYS A 77 -0.69 -5.81 -6.58
N GLY A 78 -1.33 -5.54 -7.72
CA GLY A 78 -0.67 -4.96 -8.90
C GLY A 78 0.08 -5.95 -9.78
N ASN A 79 0.04 -7.25 -9.51
CA ASN A 79 0.75 -8.27 -10.30
C ASN A 79 0.04 -8.69 -11.61
N GLY A 80 -1.07 -8.04 -11.97
CA GLY A 80 -1.84 -8.33 -13.18
C GLY A 80 -2.65 -9.64 -13.17
N ARG A 81 -2.58 -10.46 -12.12
CA ARG A 81 -3.34 -11.72 -12.04
C ARG A 81 -4.79 -11.49 -11.61
N LYS A 82 -5.67 -12.41 -12.01
CA LYS A 82 -7.05 -12.48 -11.48
C LYS A 82 -7.04 -12.82 -9.99
N TRP A 83 -7.97 -12.27 -9.22
CA TRP A 83 -8.11 -12.47 -7.77
C TRP A 83 -8.00 -13.95 -7.36
N LYS A 84 -8.78 -14.84 -7.99
CA LYS A 84 -8.79 -16.30 -7.73
C LYS A 84 -7.47 -17.03 -8.02
N LYS A 85 -6.52 -16.38 -8.71
CA LYS A 85 -5.19 -16.92 -9.06
C LYS A 85 -4.07 -16.18 -8.32
N CYS A 86 -4.43 -15.36 -7.33
CA CYS A 86 -3.50 -14.62 -6.49
C CYS A 86 -4.00 -14.67 -5.03
N HIS A 87 -4.24 -13.53 -4.38
CA HIS A 87 -4.64 -13.46 -2.97
C HIS A 87 -6.02 -14.05 -2.66
N GLY A 88 -6.87 -14.30 -3.67
CA GLY A 88 -8.12 -15.05 -3.53
C GLY A 88 -8.00 -16.54 -3.86
N SER A 89 -6.78 -17.07 -3.98
CA SER A 89 -6.58 -18.50 -4.20
C SER A 89 -6.85 -19.25 -2.90
N PRO A 90 -7.44 -20.46 -2.96
CA PRO A 90 -7.56 -21.31 -1.78
C PRO A 90 -6.18 -21.55 -1.16
N VAL A 91 -6.04 -21.33 0.14
CA VAL A 91 -4.83 -21.74 0.86
C VAL A 91 -4.83 -23.26 0.86
N VAL A 92 -3.81 -23.86 0.24
CA VAL A 92 -3.60 -25.30 0.33
C VAL A 92 -3.06 -25.57 1.73
N THR A 93 -3.91 -26.02 2.63
CA THR A 93 -3.46 -26.55 3.92
C THR A 93 -2.92 -27.95 3.67
N THR A 94 -1.60 -28.07 3.50
CA THR A 94 -0.93 -29.36 3.64
C THR A 94 -0.92 -29.68 5.13
N ASP A 95 -1.79 -30.58 5.56
CA ASP A 95 -1.78 -31.12 6.92
C ASP A 95 -0.51 -31.99 7.07
N PRO A 96 0.46 -31.63 7.93
CA PRO A 96 1.67 -32.42 8.12
C PRO A 96 1.41 -33.70 8.93
N SER A 97 0.18 -33.95 9.40
CA SER A 97 -0.21 -35.10 10.20
C SER A 97 -0.69 -36.32 9.39
N ALA A 98 -0.76 -36.21 8.07
CA ALA A 98 -1.16 -37.29 7.18
C ALA A 98 0.04 -38.16 6.79
N GLY A 99 0.53 -38.98 7.74
CA GLY A 99 1.63 -39.92 7.54
C GLY A 99 1.62 -41.02 8.59
#